data_AF-A0ABD5CSV9-F1
#
_entry.id   AF-A0ABD5CSV9-F1
#
_cell.length_a   1.000
_cell.length_b   1.000
_cell.length_c   1.000
_cell.angle_alpha   90.00
_cell.angle_beta   90.00
_cell.angle_gamma   90.00
#
_symmetry.space_group_name_H-M   'P 1'
#
loop_
_entity.id
_entity.type
_entity.pdbx_description
1 polymer ?
#
loop_
_entity_poly.entity_id
_entity_poly.type
_entity_poly.pdbx_seq_one_letter_code
_entity_poly.pdbx_strand_id
1 'polypeptide(L)'
;MSASRKPQFSSGFLESYMYELMSMSDEEVLEGQDIDAVKQRAADRVAAANRDAGRKRLAAAKARLQSQHGSVASEPSASLDEMKAYIREAATANDGRFTLAARQLSEMSDADTRRLYAQLKQLQDGQGDAN
;
A
#
# COMPACT_ATOMS: atom_id res chain seq x y z
N MET A 1 34.72 39.70 -13.29
CA MET A 1 34.98 40.08 -11.88
C MET A 1 33.64 40.57 -11.34
N SER A 2 32.86 39.88 -10.51
CA SER A 2 33.14 38.84 -9.53
C SER A 2 31.83 38.06 -9.28
N ALA A 3 31.94 36.76 -9.03
CA ALA A 3 30.80 35.92 -8.72
C ALA A 3 30.21 36.28 -7.35
N SER A 4 28.88 36.36 -7.29
CA SER A 4 28.07 36.51 -6.08
C SER A 4 28.46 35.45 -5.05
N ARG A 5 29.18 35.83 -3.98
CA ARG A 5 29.46 34.94 -2.84
C ARG A 5 28.14 34.65 -2.12
N LYS A 6 27.75 33.38 -2.06
CA LYS A 6 26.74 32.92 -1.08
C LYS A 6 27.26 33.22 0.33
N PRO A 7 26.41 33.60 1.29
CA PRO A 7 26.82 33.76 2.68
C PRO A 7 27.31 32.40 3.19
N GLN A 8 28.59 32.30 3.52
CA GLN A 8 29.14 31.14 4.21
C GLN A 8 28.86 31.34 5.71
N PHE A 9 27.98 30.53 6.29
CA PHE A 9 27.80 30.47 7.74
C PHE A 9 28.99 29.72 8.34
N SER A 10 30.13 30.40 8.45
CA SER A 10 31.35 29.88 9.06
C SER A 10 31.60 30.59 10.38
N SER A 11 30.71 30.45 11.35
CA SER A 11 31.00 30.85 12.72
C SER A 11 30.98 29.61 13.60
N GLY A 12 32.13 29.26 14.18
CA GLY A 12 32.21 28.20 15.19
C GLY A 12 31.24 28.43 16.36
N PHE A 13 30.75 29.66 16.51
CA PHE A 13 29.62 30.02 17.37
C PHE A 13 28.30 29.33 17.00
N LEU A 14 27.89 29.34 15.72
CA LEU A 14 26.65 28.66 15.31
C LEU A 14 26.77 27.14 15.48
N GLU A 15 27.96 26.60 15.22
CA GLU A 15 28.26 25.18 15.39
C GLU A 15 28.27 24.80 16.88
N SER A 16 28.93 25.57 17.74
CA SER A 16 28.93 25.32 19.19
C SER A 16 27.54 25.47 19.78
N TYR A 17 26.77 26.47 19.34
CA TYR A 17 25.40 26.68 19.77
C TYR A 17 24.47 25.55 19.32
N MET A 18 24.64 25.05 18.09
CA MET A 18 23.93 23.85 17.64
C MET A 18 24.30 22.62 18.49
N TYR A 19 25.58 22.43 18.81
CA TYR A 19 26.01 21.33 19.66
C TYR A 19 25.39 21.41 21.06
N GLU A 20 25.36 22.60 21.65
CA GLU A 20 24.72 22.86 22.94
C GLU A 20 23.24 22.50 22.89
N LEU A 21 22.49 23.02 21.91
CA LEU A 21 21.06 22.71 21.72
C LEU A 21 20.80 21.22 21.50
N MET A 22 21.66 20.52 20.77
CA MET A 22 21.51 19.08 20.54
C MET A 22 21.91 18.24 21.76
N SER A 23 22.68 18.81 22.69
CA SER A 23 23.13 18.14 23.92
C SER A 23 22.23 18.37 25.13
N MET A 24 21.27 19.30 25.04
CA MET A 24 20.28 19.53 26.09
C MET A 24 19.47 18.26 26.36
N SER A 25 19.21 17.96 27.63
CA SER A 25 18.35 16.83 27.98
C SER A 25 16.87 17.14 27.71
N ASP A 26 16.05 16.11 27.57
CA ASP A 26 14.60 16.28 27.40
C ASP A 26 14.00 17.06 28.58
N GLU A 27 14.53 16.88 29.80
CA GLU A 27 14.11 17.62 30.99
C GLU A 27 14.43 19.11 30.90
N GLU A 28 15.62 19.47 30.39
CA GLU A 28 16.01 20.88 30.18
C GLU A 28 15.20 21.53 29.05
N VAL A 29 14.94 20.78 27.97
CA VAL A 29 14.08 21.24 26.87
C VAL A 29 12.64 21.49 27.34
N LEU A 30 12.18 20.70 28.31
CA LEU A 30 10.83 20.78 28.88
C LEU A 30 10.77 21.59 30.18
N GLU A 31 11.84 22.28 30.57
CA GLU A 31 11.88 23.08 31.80
C GLU A 31 10.74 24.11 31.82
N GLY A 32 9.99 24.15 32.93
CA GLY A 32 8.84 25.05 33.10
C GLY A 32 7.56 24.62 32.36
N GLN A 33 7.56 23.48 31.67
CA GLN A 33 6.36 22.90 31.06
C GLN A 33 5.72 21.82 31.95
N ASP A 34 4.40 21.76 31.92
CA ASP A 34 3.66 20.61 32.44
C ASP A 34 3.79 19.44 31.46
N ILE A 35 4.64 18.47 31.83
CA ILE A 35 4.95 17.28 31.04
C ILE A 35 3.68 16.48 30.74
N ASP A 36 2.75 16.38 31.68
CA ASP A 36 1.52 15.62 31.50
C ASP A 36 0.61 16.30 30.49
N ALA A 37 0.50 17.63 30.55
CA ALA A 37 -0.23 18.41 29.55
C ALA A 37 0.40 18.33 28.15
N VAL A 38 1.73 18.22 28.03
CA VAL A 38 2.42 18.01 26.74
C VAL A 38 2.11 16.61 26.19
N LYS A 39 2.23 15.57 27.02
CA LYS A 39 1.92 14.18 26.64
C LYS A 39 0.47 14.02 26.21
N GLN A 40 -0.46 14.63 26.94
CA GLN A 40 -1.88 14.57 26.61
C GLN A 40 -2.17 15.23 25.25
N ARG A 41 -1.61 16.42 25.00
CA ARG A 41 -1.72 17.09 23.70
C ARG A 41 -1.16 16.25 22.55
N ALA A 42 -0.04 15.56 22.76
CA ALA A 42 0.53 14.66 21.76
C ALA A 42 -0.40 13.46 21.50
N ALA A 43 -0.92 12.83 22.55
CA ALA A 43 -1.85 11.71 22.45
C ALA A 43 -3.13 12.10 21.71
N ASP A 44 -3.70 13.27 22.00
CA ASP A 44 -4.90 13.78 21.34
C ASP A 44 -4.71 14.00 19.84
N ARG A 45 -3.55 14.53 19.43
CA ARG A 45 -3.19 14.70 18.01
C ARG A 45 -3.11 13.37 17.29
N VAL A 46 -2.45 12.37 17.89
CA VAL A 46 -2.34 11.03 17.32
C VAL A 46 -3.71 10.38 17.22
N ALA A 47 -4.54 10.50 18.26
CA ALA A 47 -5.90 9.96 18.27
C ALA A 47 -6.77 10.60 17.18
N ALA A 48 -6.69 11.93 16.99
CA ALA A 48 -7.40 12.63 15.92
C ALA A 48 -6.98 12.15 14.53
N ALA A 49 -5.67 12.09 14.27
CA ALA A 49 -5.12 11.61 13.01
C ALA A 49 -5.55 10.17 12.69
N ASN A 50 -5.54 9.29 13.71
CA ASN A 50 -5.99 7.90 13.56
C ASN A 50 -7.48 7.79 13.23
N ARG A 51 -8.34 8.61 13.84
CA ARG A 51 -9.78 8.65 13.51
C ARG A 51 -10.01 9.05 12.06
N ASP A 52 -9.29 10.06 11.57
CA ASP A 52 -9.42 10.53 10.19
C ASP A 52 -8.88 9.51 9.19
N ALA A 53 -7.75 8.86 9.49
CA ALA A 53 -7.24 7.75 8.69
C ALA A 53 -8.25 6.59 8.63
N GLY A 54 -8.87 6.24 9.77
CA GLY A 54 -9.92 5.23 9.85
C GLY A 54 -11.14 5.59 8.99
N ARG A 55 -11.61 6.84 9.06
CA ARG A 55 -12.72 7.34 8.21
C ARG A 55 -12.40 7.22 6.73
N LYS A 56 -11.19 7.62 6.31
CA LYS A 56 -10.74 7.49 4.92
C LYS A 56 -10.70 6.04 4.45
N ARG A 57 -10.17 5.12 5.26
CA ARG A 57 -10.15 3.67 4.97
C ARG A 57 -11.57 3.12 4.81
N LEU A 58 -12.49 3.50 5.70
CA LEU A 58 -13.88 3.06 5.66
C LEU A 58 -14.59 3.60 4.42
N ALA A 59 -14.40 4.89 4.08
CA ALA A 59 -14.94 5.48 2.87
C ALA A 59 -14.42 4.77 1.60
N ALA A 60 -13.12 4.48 1.53
CA ALA A 60 -12.54 3.73 0.42
C ALA A 60 -13.12 2.30 0.33
N ALA A 61 -13.31 1.61 1.46
CA ALA A 61 -13.93 0.29 1.48
C ALA A 61 -15.40 0.33 1.01
N LYS A 62 -16.16 1.34 1.44
CA LYS A 62 -17.54 1.56 0.95
C LYS A 62 -17.60 1.80 -0.54
N ALA A 63 -16.70 2.64 -1.07
CA ALA A 63 -16.61 2.91 -2.50
C ALA A 63 -16.30 1.62 -3.28
N ARG A 64 -15.36 0.80 -2.79
CA ARG A 64 -15.03 -0.51 -3.40
C ARG A 64 -16.22 -1.47 -3.41
N LEU A 65 -16.96 -1.53 -2.31
CA LEU A 65 -18.16 -2.38 -2.23
C LEU A 65 -19.24 -1.92 -3.21
N GLN A 66 -19.47 -0.61 -3.33
CA GLN A 66 -20.41 -0.06 -4.30
C GLN A 66 -19.97 -0.34 -5.75
N SER A 67 -18.67 -0.24 -6.06
CA SER A 67 -18.16 -0.59 -7.39
C SER A 67 -18.30 -2.10 -7.71
N GLN A 68 -18.16 -2.98 -6.72
CA GLN A 68 -18.38 -4.42 -6.92
C GLN A 68 -19.84 -4.77 -7.22
N HIS A 69 -20.81 -4.03 -6.67
CA HIS A 69 -22.22 -4.23 -7.01
C HIS A 69 -22.59 -3.66 -8.39
N GLY A 70 -21.83 -2.71 -8.92
CA GLY A 70 -22.01 -2.18 -10.27
C GLY A 70 -21.38 -3.04 -11.37
N SER A 71 -20.32 -3.80 -11.05
CA SER A 71 -19.77 -4.80 -11.96
C SER A 71 -20.58 -6.09 -11.81
N VAL A 72 -21.66 -6.22 -12.59
CA VAL A 72 -22.15 -7.55 -12.95
C VAL A 72 -20.94 -8.24 -13.56
N ALA A 73 -20.39 -9.23 -12.86
CA ALA A 73 -19.32 -10.05 -13.39
C ALA A 73 -19.79 -10.55 -14.74
N SER A 74 -19.17 -10.05 -15.81
CA SER A 74 -19.45 -10.55 -17.15
C SER A 74 -19.17 -12.03 -17.07
N GLU A 75 -20.23 -12.86 -17.13
CA GLU A 75 -20.09 -14.30 -17.18
C GLU A 75 -19.01 -14.58 -18.23
N PRO A 76 -17.94 -15.30 -17.88
CA PRO A 76 -16.93 -15.64 -18.85
C PRO A 76 -17.65 -16.34 -20.00
N SER A 77 -17.53 -15.79 -21.21
CA SER A 77 -18.20 -16.31 -22.41
C SER A 77 -17.73 -17.71 -22.82
N ALA A 78 -16.74 -18.25 -22.10
CA ALA A 78 -16.16 -19.55 -22.32
C ALA A 78 -16.95 -20.65 -21.59
N SER A 79 -16.99 -21.84 -22.16
CA SER A 79 -17.53 -23.01 -21.47
C SER A 79 -16.61 -23.46 -20.31
N LEU A 80 -17.13 -24.24 -19.35
CA LEU A 80 -16.31 -24.77 -18.25
C LEU A 80 -15.13 -25.61 -18.76
N ASP A 81 -15.31 -26.33 -19.87
CA ASP A 81 -14.27 -27.15 -20.48
C ASP A 81 -13.17 -26.30 -21.12
N GLU A 82 -13.54 -25.20 -21.78
CA GLU A 82 -12.60 -24.21 -22.32
C GLU A 82 -11.80 -23.53 -21.22
N MET A 83 -12.44 -23.18 -20.10
CA MET A 83 -11.73 -22.62 -18.94
C MET A 83 -10.73 -23.62 -18.37
N LYS A 84 -11.11 -24.90 -18.25
CA LYS A 84 -10.20 -25.95 -17.77
C LYS A 84 -9.04 -26.22 -18.72
N ALA A 85 -9.27 -26.14 -20.03
CA ALA A 85 -8.22 -26.28 -21.03
C ALA A 85 -7.22 -25.11 -20.94
N TYR A 86 -7.73 -23.88 -20.86
CA TYR A 86 -6.91 -22.68 -20.74
C TYR A 86 -6.06 -22.67 -19.46
N ILE A 87 -6.62 -23.06 -18.31
CA ILE A 87 -5.86 -23.17 -17.05
C ILE A 87 -4.73 -24.19 -17.16
N ARG A 88 -4.97 -25.33 -17.84
CA ARG A 88 -3.93 -26.34 -18.08
C ARG A 88 -2.82 -25.79 -18.98
N GLU A 89 -3.20 -25.12 -20.05
CA GLU A 89 -2.25 -24.51 -21.00
C GLU A 89 -1.39 -23.43 -20.31
N ALA A 90 -2.00 -22.52 -19.55
CA ALA A 90 -1.27 -21.52 -18.77
C ALA A 90 -0.29 -22.13 -17.76
N ALA A 91 -0.62 -23.30 -17.18
CA ALA A 91 0.27 -24.01 -16.26
C ALA A 91 1.46 -24.70 -16.94
N THR A 92 1.39 -24.99 -18.24
CA THR A 92 2.54 -25.55 -19.00
C THR A 92 3.66 -24.54 -19.22
N ALA A 93 3.39 -23.25 -19.05
CA ALA A 93 4.39 -22.18 -19.14
C ALA A 93 5.38 -22.13 -17.95
N ASN A 94 5.32 -23.09 -17.01
CA ASN A 94 6.23 -23.25 -15.87
C ASN A 94 6.37 -22.03 -14.93
N ASP A 95 5.35 -21.18 -14.84
CA ASP A 95 5.26 -20.24 -13.71
C ASP A 95 4.71 -21.00 -12.49
N GLY A 96 5.49 -21.03 -11.40
CA GLY A 96 5.19 -21.79 -10.19
C GLY A 96 3.86 -21.44 -9.52
N ARG A 97 3.25 -20.29 -9.90
CA ARG A 97 1.91 -19.87 -9.45
C ARG A 97 0.78 -20.62 -10.15
N PHE A 98 0.99 -21.12 -11.37
CA PHE A 98 -0.02 -21.79 -12.17
C PHE A 98 0.03 -23.32 -12.02
N THR A 99 1.19 -23.86 -11.65
CA THR A 99 1.41 -25.32 -11.54
C THR A 99 0.58 -25.98 -10.43
N LEU A 100 0.38 -25.30 -9.29
CA LEU A 100 -0.41 -25.84 -8.18
C LEU A 100 -1.91 -25.91 -8.52
N ALA A 101 -2.41 -24.87 -9.19
CA ALA A 101 -3.81 -24.75 -9.59
C ALA A 101 -4.21 -25.81 -10.63
N ALA A 102 -3.37 -26.07 -11.64
CA ALA A 102 -3.65 -27.08 -12.65
C ALA A 102 -3.68 -28.52 -12.09
N ARG A 103 -2.91 -28.78 -11.02
CA ARG A 103 -2.86 -30.12 -10.39
C ARG A 103 -4.16 -30.47 -9.66
N GLN A 104 -4.85 -29.48 -9.09
CA GLN A 104 -6.09 -29.69 -8.34
C GLN A 104 -7.34 -29.35 -9.16
N LEU A 105 -7.19 -29.02 -10.44
CA LEU A 105 -8.28 -28.51 -11.28
C LEU A 105 -9.46 -29.48 -11.44
N SER A 106 -9.21 -30.79 -11.36
CA SER A 106 -10.26 -31.82 -11.38
C SER A 106 -11.02 -31.95 -10.05
N GLU A 107 -10.45 -31.45 -8.95
CA GLU A 107 -11.02 -31.47 -7.60
C GLU A 107 -11.66 -30.12 -7.22
N MET A 108 -11.47 -29.09 -8.04
CA MET A 108 -12.04 -27.75 -7.83
C MET A 108 -13.51 -27.66 -8.22
N SER A 109 -14.27 -26.81 -7.51
CA SER A 109 -15.64 -26.52 -7.87
C SER A 109 -15.72 -25.71 -9.18
N ASP A 110 -16.86 -25.78 -9.86
CA ASP A 110 -17.08 -25.01 -11.10
C ASP A 110 -16.98 -23.49 -10.87
N ALA A 111 -17.42 -23.02 -9.69
CA ALA A 111 -17.30 -21.62 -9.29
C ALA A 111 -15.83 -21.20 -9.12
N ASP A 112 -15.01 -22.06 -8.51
CA ASP A 112 -13.59 -21.78 -8.32
C ASP A 112 -12.83 -21.81 -9.66
N THR A 113 -13.22 -22.71 -10.57
CA THR A 113 -12.66 -22.78 -11.93
C THR A 113 -12.89 -21.47 -12.69
N ARG A 114 -14.12 -20.93 -12.65
CA ARG A 114 -14.47 -19.64 -13.27
C ARG A 114 -13.67 -18.47 -12.66
N ARG A 115 -13.55 -18.45 -11.34
CA ARG A 115 -12.78 -17.42 -10.63
C ARG A 115 -11.31 -17.44 -11.02
N LEU A 116 -10.71 -18.63 -11.10
CA LEU A 116 -9.31 -18.79 -11.46
C LEU A 116 -9.05 -18.39 -12.92
N TYR A 117 -9.94 -18.78 -13.83
CA TYR A 117 -9.92 -18.34 -15.23
C TYR A 117 -9.94 -16.80 -15.36
N ALA A 118 -10.83 -16.12 -14.63
CA ALA A 118 -10.91 -14.66 -14.64
C ALA A 118 -9.63 -13.98 -14.11
N GLN A 119 -9.03 -14.54 -13.04
CA GLN A 119 -7.77 -14.03 -12.49
C GLN A 119 -6.60 -14.19 -13.46
N LEU A 120 -6.50 -15.33 -14.15
CA LEU A 120 -5.48 -15.55 -15.17
C LEU A 120 -5.59 -14.55 -16.32
N LYS A 121 -6.81 -14.34 -16.82
CA LYS A 121 -7.06 -13.42 -17.92
C LYS A 121 -6.71 -11.98 -17.56
N GLN A 122 -7.07 -11.54 -16.34
CA GLN A 122 -6.68 -10.22 -15.83
C GLN A 122 -5.18 -10.04 -15.68
N LEU A 123 -4.44 -11.08 -15.29
CA LEU A 123 -2.97 -11.04 -15.21
C LEU A 123 -2.34 -10.94 -16.59
N GLN A 124 -2.87 -11.67 -17.58
CA GLN A 124 -2.41 -11.60 -18.97
C GLN A 124 -2.67 -10.22 -19.57
N ASP A 125 -3.88 -9.67 -19.37
CA ASP A 125 -4.27 -8.35 -19.89
C ASP A 125 -3.45 -7.23 -19.21
N GLY A 126 -3.20 -7.34 -17.90
CA GLY A 126 -2.38 -6.38 -17.15
C GLY A 126 -0.88 -6.44 -17.43
N GLN A 127 -0.36 -7.53 -18.00
CA GLN A 127 1.02 -7.61 -18.49
C GLN A 127 1.21 -6.95 -19.87
N GLY A 128 0.11 -6.68 -20.60
CA GLY A 128 0.13 -6.04 -21.92
C GLY A 128 0.30 -4.51 -21.91
N ASP A 129 0.00 -3.84 -20.79
CA ASP A 129 0.03 -2.37 -20.63
C ASP A 129 1.38 -1.81 -20.12
N ALA A 130 2.45 -2.62 -20.14
CA ALA A 130 3.78 -2.23 -19.67
C ALA A 130 4.82 -2.12 -20.81
N ASN A 131 4.44 -1.59 -21.97
CA ASN A 131 5.36 -1.20 -23.05
C ASN A 131 5.05 0.21 -23.58
#